data_AF-A0A2E9VQX7-F1
#
_entry.id   AF-A0A2E9VQX7-F1
#
_cell.length_a   1.000
_cell.length_b   1.000
_cell.length_c   1.000
_cell.angle_alpha   90.00
_cell.angle_beta   90.00
_cell.angle_gamma   90.00
#
_symmetry.space_group_name_H-M   'P 1'
#
loop_
_entity.id
_entity.type
_entity.pdbx_description
1 polymer ?
#
loop_
_entity_poly.entity_id
_entity_poly.type
_entity_poly.pdbx_seq_one_letter_code
_entity_poly.pdbx_strand_id
1 'polypeptide(L)'
;MIDRRTFLRGTGAAVSLPLLDIMGNRSFAAESTNQAPQRLVSIFQPNGVYPKAWDVTGTGSTFEFSPILSPLKHLKDNWPIVMVGRGAGVITPGRHLQINNPTPLANLLFSISQGFGVEGDNFNGVSTGVISELTV
;
A
#
# COMPACT_ATOMS: atom_id res chain seq x y z
N MET A 1 36.77 24.03 40.32
CA MET A 1 36.13 25.06 39.47
C MET A 1 36.10 24.54 38.05
N ILE A 2 34.93 24.44 37.42
CA ILE A 2 34.81 24.01 36.01
C ILE A 2 35.18 25.19 35.09
N ASP A 3 35.95 24.90 34.05
CA ASP A 3 36.43 25.89 33.09
C ASP A 3 35.29 26.40 32.18
N ARG A 4 35.24 27.71 31.91
CA ARG A 4 34.16 28.37 31.16
C ARG A 4 34.03 27.80 29.74
N ARG A 5 35.16 27.40 29.14
CA ARG A 5 35.20 26.77 27.82
C ARG A 5 34.59 25.37 27.84
N THR A 6 34.83 24.61 28.91
CA THR A 6 34.25 23.27 29.09
C THR A 6 32.76 23.35 29.35
N PHE A 7 32.32 24.33 30.13
CA PHE A 7 30.90 24.60 30.36
C PHE A 7 30.16 24.95 29.06
N LEU A 8 30.69 25.88 28.25
CA LEU A 8 30.07 26.29 26.98
C LEU A 8 30.04 25.17 25.93
N ARG A 9 31.05 24.30 25.90
CA ARG A 9 31.07 23.14 25.00
C ARG A 9 30.03 22.08 25.39
N GLY A 10 29.79 21.89 26.69
CA GLY A 10 28.77 20.95 27.19
C GLY A 10 27.33 21.44 26.95
N THR A 11 27.05 22.73 27.20
CA THR A 11 25.72 23.29 26.99
C THR A 11 25.31 23.33 25.52
N GLY A 12 26.25 23.59 24.60
CA GLY A 12 25.99 23.52 23.16
C GLY A 12 25.52 22.13 22.71
N ALA A 13 26.19 21.07 23.19
CA ALA A 13 25.82 19.69 22.88
C ALA A 13 24.42 19.32 23.42
N ALA A 14 24.10 19.75 24.65
CA ALA A 14 22.81 19.48 25.29
C ALA A 14 21.63 20.16 24.59
N VAL A 15 21.84 21.33 23.96
CA VAL A 15 20.82 22.01 23.15
C VAL A 15 20.71 21.40 21.74
N SER A 16 21.82 20.95 21.15
CA SER A 16 21.80 20.31 19.83
C SER A 16 21.24 18.89 19.85
N LEU A 17 21.38 18.16 20.96
CA LEU A 17 20.90 16.76 21.08
C LEU A 17 19.40 16.61 20.76
N PRO A 18 18.47 17.35 21.40
CA PRO A 18 17.05 17.26 21.08
C PRO A 18 16.74 17.69 19.64
N LEU A 19 17.52 18.62 19.06
CA LEU A 19 17.41 19.01 17.65
C LEU A 19 17.84 17.91 16.69
N LEU A 20 18.83 17.11 17.08
CA LEU A 20 19.28 15.92 16.34
C LEU A 20 18.30 14.74 16.52
N ASP A 21 17.65 14.65 17.68
CA ASP A 21 16.63 13.65 18.00
C ASP A 21 15.36 13.82 17.15
N ILE A 22 15.12 15.02 16.62
CA ILE A 22 14.08 15.32 15.61
C ILE A 22 14.44 14.76 14.23
N MET A 23 15.74 14.55 13.94
CA MET A 23 16.22 13.98 12.67
C MET A 23 16.41 12.46 12.72
N GLY A 24 16.21 11.83 13.88
CA GLY A 24 15.99 10.39 13.94
C GLY A 24 14.74 10.03 13.12
N ASN A 25 14.63 8.79 12.63
CA ASN A 25 13.49 8.27 11.86
C ASN A 25 12.16 8.24 12.66
N ARG A 26 11.77 9.36 13.26
CA ARG A 26 10.42 9.63 13.74
C ARG A 26 9.59 9.85 12.50
N SER A 27 9.12 8.73 11.95
CA SER A 27 7.89 8.71 11.18
C SER A 27 6.90 9.60 11.92
N PHE A 28 6.19 10.48 11.23
CA PHE A 28 5.05 11.19 11.78
C PHE A 28 3.97 10.17 12.18
N ALA A 29 4.19 9.46 13.29
CA ALA A 29 3.21 8.68 13.99
C ALA A 29 2.43 9.71 14.81
N ALA A 30 1.44 10.32 14.16
CA ALA A 30 0.30 10.81 14.90
C ALA A 30 -0.23 9.62 15.70
N GLU A 31 -0.25 9.75 17.01
CA GLU A 31 -0.92 8.82 17.90
C GLU A 31 -2.42 8.92 17.59
N SER A 32 -2.93 8.04 16.72
CA SER A 32 -4.35 7.92 16.46
C SER A 32 -4.87 6.68 17.15
N THR A 33 -5.15 6.80 18.44
CA THR A 33 -6.15 5.98 19.10
C THR A 33 -7.49 6.29 18.42
N ASN A 34 -8.05 5.29 17.74
CA ASN A 34 -9.28 5.34 16.93
C ASN A 34 -9.08 5.83 15.48
N GLN A 35 -8.55 4.93 14.66
CA GLN A 35 -8.46 5.08 13.21
C GLN A 35 -9.87 5.13 12.60
N ALA A 36 -10.29 6.32 12.16
CA ALA A 36 -11.58 6.48 11.49
C ALA A 36 -11.66 5.55 10.25
N PRO A 37 -12.79 4.87 10.02
CA PRO A 37 -12.94 3.95 8.90
C PRO A 37 -12.75 4.71 7.57
N GLN A 38 -11.88 4.19 6.70
CA GLN A 38 -11.61 4.80 5.40
C GLN A 38 -12.72 4.41 4.42
N ARG A 39 -13.70 5.31 4.23
CA ARG A 39 -14.93 5.04 3.46
C ARG A 39 -14.88 5.44 1.98
N LEU A 40 -13.77 6.01 1.52
CA LEU A 40 -13.61 6.47 0.14
C LEU A 40 -12.45 5.73 -0.52
N VAL A 41 -12.76 5.00 -1.59
CA VAL A 41 -11.77 4.44 -2.51
C VAL A 41 -11.98 5.09 -3.87
N SER A 42 -10.95 5.78 -4.38
CA SER A 42 -10.96 6.34 -5.72
C SER A 42 -10.13 5.45 -6.64
N ILE A 43 -10.78 4.86 -7.64
CA ILE A 43 -10.11 4.14 -8.72
C ILE A 43 -10.01 5.12 -9.89
N PHE A 44 -8.80 5.58 -10.17
CA PHE A 44 -8.55 6.59 -11.18
C PHE A 44 -7.93 6.00 -12.44
N GLN A 45 -8.49 6.36 -13.60
CA GLN A 45 -7.95 6.04 -14.91
C GLN A 45 -7.40 7.34 -15.53
N PRO A 46 -6.06 7.54 -15.58
CA PRO A 46 -5.49 8.76 -16.12
C PRO A 46 -5.67 8.86 -17.65
N ASN A 47 -5.88 10.09 -18.14
CA ASN A 47 -5.86 10.54 -19.54
C ASN A 47 -6.83 9.88 -20.54
N GLY A 48 -7.88 10.61 -20.95
CA GLY A 48 -8.52 10.53 -22.30
C GLY A 48 -8.66 9.15 -22.93
N VAL A 49 -9.06 8.14 -22.17
CA VAL A 49 -9.11 6.74 -22.61
C VAL A 49 -10.35 6.52 -23.48
N TYR A 50 -10.22 5.81 -24.61
CA TYR A 50 -11.36 5.31 -25.38
C TYR A 50 -11.90 4.02 -24.72
N PRO A 51 -13.02 4.07 -23.96
CA PRO A 51 -13.37 2.98 -23.05
C PRO A 51 -13.65 1.66 -23.79
N LYS A 52 -14.28 1.73 -24.96
CA LYS A 52 -14.62 0.55 -25.77
C LYS A 52 -13.41 -0.29 -26.19
N ALA A 53 -12.20 0.26 -26.23
CA ALA A 53 -11.01 -0.50 -26.59
C ALA A 53 -10.16 -0.96 -25.39
N TRP A 54 -10.50 -0.54 -24.17
CA TRP A 54 -9.86 -1.01 -22.93
C TRP A 54 -10.74 -2.02 -22.19
N ASP A 55 -12.06 -1.93 -22.36
CA ASP A 55 -13.02 -2.79 -21.66
C ASP A 55 -12.77 -4.27 -22.00
N VAL A 56 -12.63 -5.05 -20.94
CA VAL A 56 -12.48 -6.50 -20.97
C VAL A 56 -13.87 -7.12 -21.09
N THR A 57 -14.02 -8.12 -21.94
CA THR A 57 -15.32 -8.81 -22.11
C THR A 57 -15.34 -10.12 -21.32
N GLY A 58 -16.47 -10.43 -20.68
CA GLY A 58 -16.62 -11.58 -19.79
C GLY A 58 -16.52 -11.21 -18.31
N THR A 59 -16.69 -12.21 -17.44
CA THR A 59 -16.78 -12.03 -15.98
C THR A 59 -15.89 -13.04 -15.26
N GLY A 60 -15.42 -12.68 -14.07
CA GLY A 60 -14.67 -13.58 -13.19
C GLY A 60 -13.27 -13.90 -13.72
N SER A 61 -12.90 -15.18 -13.76
CA SER A 61 -11.59 -15.67 -14.24
C SER A 61 -11.52 -15.84 -15.77
N THR A 62 -12.68 -15.95 -16.42
CA THR A 62 -12.84 -16.15 -17.87
C THR A 62 -13.18 -14.85 -18.59
N PHE A 63 -12.30 -13.87 -18.49
CA PHE A 63 -12.37 -12.64 -19.29
C PHE A 63 -11.41 -12.69 -20.48
N GLU A 64 -11.82 -12.06 -21.57
CA GLU A 64 -11.04 -11.87 -22.80
C GLU A 64 -10.53 -10.43 -22.90
N PHE A 65 -9.22 -10.30 -23.05
CA PHE A 65 -8.55 -9.03 -23.21
C PHE A 65 -8.98 -8.31 -24.48
N SER A 66 -9.06 -6.99 -24.41
CA SER A 66 -9.24 -6.16 -25.60
C SER A 66 -8.03 -6.27 -26.54
N PRO A 67 -8.16 -5.92 -27.83
CA PRO A 67 -7.05 -5.99 -28.78
C PRO A 67 -5.80 -5.21 -28.33
N ILE A 68 -5.97 -4.10 -27.63
CA ILE A 68 -4.88 -3.27 -27.10
C ILE A 68 -4.15 -3.98 -25.95
N LEU A 69 -4.86 -4.77 -25.15
CA LEU A 69 -4.31 -5.53 -24.03
C LEU A 69 -3.85 -6.94 -24.43
N SER A 70 -4.04 -7.35 -25.69
CA SER A 70 -3.63 -8.66 -26.21
C SER A 70 -2.17 -9.01 -25.90
N PRO A 71 -1.18 -8.09 -26.02
CA PRO A 71 0.21 -8.39 -25.69
C PRO A 71 0.42 -8.80 -24.22
N LEU A 72 -0.45 -8.35 -23.31
CA LEU A 72 -0.34 -8.64 -21.87
C LEU A 72 -0.98 -9.97 -21.46
N LYS A 73 -1.60 -10.72 -22.39
CA LYS A 73 -2.29 -11.98 -22.10
C LYS A 73 -1.39 -13.02 -21.40
N HIS A 74 -0.09 -12.99 -21.67
CA HIS A 74 0.88 -13.89 -21.04
C HIS A 74 1.14 -13.60 -19.55
N LEU A 75 0.80 -12.39 -19.06
CA LEU A 75 0.91 -12.00 -17.66
C LEU A 75 -0.40 -12.15 -16.88
N LYS A 76 -1.46 -12.70 -17.51
CA LYS A 76 -2.81 -12.77 -16.94
C LYS A 76 -2.83 -13.31 -15.51
N ASP A 77 -2.01 -14.31 -15.23
CA ASP A 77 -2.00 -15.02 -13.95
C ASP A 77 -1.01 -14.44 -12.93
N ASN A 78 -0.04 -13.63 -13.38
CA ASN A 78 0.99 -13.07 -12.50
C ASN A 78 1.34 -11.62 -12.91
N TRP A 79 0.67 -10.67 -12.29
CA TRP A 79 0.87 -9.25 -12.52
C TRP A 79 1.90 -8.69 -11.54
N PRO A 80 2.99 -8.07 -12.00
CA PRO A 80 3.84 -7.28 -11.13
C PRO A 80 3.08 -6.03 -10.69
N ILE A 81 2.87 -5.87 -9.39
CA ILE A 81 2.09 -4.76 -8.83
C ILE A 81 2.95 -3.98 -7.86
N VAL A 82 2.93 -2.67 -8.04
CA VAL A 82 3.58 -1.72 -7.14
C VAL A 82 2.49 -1.04 -6.34
N MET A 83 2.56 -1.16 -5.02
CA MET A 83 1.73 -0.40 -4.11
C MET A 83 2.55 0.72 -3.49
N VAL A 84 1.96 1.91 -3.43
CA VAL A 84 2.59 3.11 -2.86
C VAL A 84 1.70 3.65 -1.75
N GLY A 85 2.32 3.93 -0.60
CA GLY A 85 1.63 4.40 0.60
C GLY A 85 1.48 3.33 1.67
N ARG A 86 0.84 3.71 2.78
CA ARG A 86 0.69 2.87 3.98
C ARG A 86 -0.75 2.44 4.28
N GLY A 87 -1.73 2.87 3.48
CA GLY A 87 -3.15 2.57 3.73
C GLY A 87 -3.60 2.93 5.16
N ALA A 88 -3.25 4.13 5.64
CA ALA A 88 -3.44 4.54 7.04
C ALA A 88 -2.82 3.60 8.12
N GLY A 89 -1.76 2.87 7.78
CA GLY A 89 -1.06 1.97 8.71
C GLY A 89 -1.42 0.49 8.52
N VAL A 90 -2.43 0.20 7.68
CA VAL A 90 -2.86 -1.17 7.35
C VAL A 90 -1.80 -1.91 6.52
N ILE A 91 -1.04 -1.19 5.68
CA ILE A 91 -0.08 -1.78 4.74
C ILE A 91 1.34 -1.46 5.21
N THR A 92 2.20 -2.49 5.26
CA THR A 92 3.64 -2.31 5.53
C THR A 92 4.39 -2.03 4.22
N PRO A 93 5.00 -0.84 4.04
CA PRO A 93 5.79 -0.53 2.83
C PRO A 93 7.22 -1.07 2.91
N GLY A 94 7.99 -0.92 1.82
CA GLY A 94 9.44 -1.19 1.80
C GLY A 94 9.82 -2.66 1.64
N ARG A 95 8.94 -3.47 1.06
CA ARG A 95 9.08 -4.92 0.93
C ARG A 95 8.66 -5.38 -0.46
N HIS A 96 9.31 -6.45 -0.93
CA HIS A 96 8.88 -7.19 -2.11
C HIS A 96 8.23 -8.49 -1.62
N LEU A 97 6.99 -8.72 -2.06
CA LEU A 97 6.25 -9.94 -1.71
C LEU A 97 6.01 -10.76 -2.96
N GLN A 98 6.52 -11.99 -2.92
CA GLN A 98 6.25 -13.00 -3.91
C GLN A 98 5.36 -14.05 -3.25
N ILE A 99 4.09 -14.09 -3.67
CA ILE A 99 3.15 -15.10 -3.18
C ILE A 99 3.42 -16.40 -3.96
N ASN A 100 3.85 -17.44 -3.25
CA ASN A 100 4.29 -18.70 -3.87
C ASN A 100 3.14 -19.58 -4.38
N ASN A 101 1.91 -19.36 -3.89
CA ASN A 101 0.72 -20.06 -4.38
C ASN A 101 0.06 -19.29 -5.53
N PRO A 102 -0.54 -19.97 -6.53
CA PRO A 102 -1.32 -19.31 -7.58
C PRO A 102 -2.51 -18.61 -6.95
N THR A 103 -2.37 -17.31 -6.75
CA THR A 103 -3.31 -16.49 -6.00
C THR A 103 -3.95 -15.52 -6.99
N PRO A 104 -5.28 -15.55 -7.17
CA PRO A 104 -5.92 -14.61 -8.05
C PRO A 104 -5.63 -13.18 -7.61
N LEU A 105 -5.44 -12.28 -8.58
CA LEU A 105 -5.30 -10.85 -8.34
C LEU A 105 -6.44 -10.28 -7.47
N ALA A 106 -7.64 -10.86 -7.58
CA ALA A 106 -8.78 -10.52 -6.75
C ALA A 106 -8.48 -10.59 -5.24
N ASN A 107 -7.59 -11.47 -4.78
CA ASN A 107 -7.19 -11.55 -3.37
C ASN A 107 -6.42 -10.30 -2.91
N LEU A 108 -5.64 -9.68 -3.79
CA LEU A 108 -4.97 -8.41 -3.47
C LEU A 108 -6.01 -7.34 -3.18
N LEU A 109 -6.97 -7.14 -4.09
CA LEU A 109 -8.02 -6.14 -3.95
C LEU A 109 -8.92 -6.44 -2.75
N PHE A 110 -9.23 -7.71 -2.51
CA PHE A 110 -9.97 -8.17 -1.34
C PHE A 110 -9.22 -7.88 -0.02
N SER A 111 -7.91 -8.11 0.01
CA SER A 111 -7.08 -7.82 1.19
C SER A 111 -7.03 -6.32 1.49
N ILE A 112 -6.92 -5.51 0.43
CA ILE A 112 -6.96 -4.06 0.55
C ILE A 112 -8.34 -3.60 1.05
N SER A 113 -9.44 -4.13 0.50
CA SER A 113 -10.79 -3.75 0.92
C SER A 113 -11.07 -4.15 2.37
N GLN A 114 -10.68 -5.35 2.78
CA GLN A 114 -10.80 -5.83 4.16
C GLN A 114 -9.95 -4.98 5.11
N GLY A 115 -8.74 -4.63 4.69
CA GLY A 115 -7.86 -3.72 5.42
C GLY A 115 -8.47 -2.32 5.65
N PHE A 116 -9.30 -1.85 4.72
CA PHE A 116 -10.06 -0.60 4.87
C PHE A 116 -11.40 -0.75 5.63
N GLY A 117 -11.72 -1.95 6.12
CA GLY A 117 -12.93 -2.24 6.88
C GLY A 117 -14.19 -2.46 6.02
N VAL A 118 -14.03 -2.83 4.74
CA VAL A 118 -15.14 -3.23 3.88
C VAL A 118 -15.50 -4.69 4.16
N GLU A 119 -16.67 -4.92 4.74
CA GLU A 119 -17.22 -6.26 4.97
C GLU A 119 -17.64 -6.92 3.65
N GLY A 120 -17.23 -8.16 3.44
CA GLY A 120 -17.62 -8.96 2.27
C GLY A 120 -16.91 -10.31 2.25
N ASP A 121 -17.56 -11.31 1.65
CA ASP A 121 -17.02 -12.69 1.62
C ASP A 121 -16.09 -12.92 0.43
N ASN A 122 -16.25 -12.13 -0.65
CA ASN A 122 -15.53 -12.32 -1.90
C ASN A 122 -15.41 -11.02 -2.72
N PHE A 123 -14.32 -10.88 -3.47
CA PHE A 123 -14.17 -9.90 -4.55
C PHE A 123 -14.44 -10.53 -5.92
N ASN A 124 -15.51 -10.10 -6.58
CA ASN A 124 -15.91 -10.49 -7.95
C ASN A 124 -16.14 -12.01 -8.17
N GLY A 125 -16.45 -12.77 -7.10
CA GLY A 125 -16.65 -14.22 -7.15
C GLY A 125 -15.38 -15.04 -7.39
N VAL A 126 -14.20 -14.40 -7.42
CA VAL A 126 -12.92 -15.03 -7.78
C VAL A 126 -11.94 -15.07 -6.61
N SER A 127 -12.10 -14.20 -5.60
CA SER A 127 -11.16 -14.19 -4.49
C SER A 127 -11.28 -15.47 -3.64
N THR A 128 -10.16 -16.06 -3.28
CA THR A 128 -10.09 -17.27 -2.44
C THR A 128 -9.74 -16.96 -0.98
N GLY A 129 -9.32 -15.73 -0.66
CA GLY A 129 -9.00 -15.32 0.70
C GLY A 129 -8.18 -14.04 0.78
N VAL A 130 -7.73 -13.71 1.99
CA VAL A 130 -6.90 -12.53 2.31
C VAL A 130 -5.42 -12.91 2.30
N ILE A 131 -4.59 -12.02 1.77
CA ILE A 131 -3.13 -12.09 1.81
C ILE A 131 -2.69 -11.53 3.17
N SER A 132 -2.61 -12.41 4.17
CA SER A 132 -2.20 -12.04 5.53
C SER A 132 -0.82 -11.39 5.60
N GLU A 133 0.07 -11.75 4.67
CA GLU A 133 1.39 -11.14 4.58
C GLU A 133 1.29 -9.64 4.30
N LEU A 134 0.27 -9.15 3.59
CA LEU A 134 0.19 -7.75 3.16
C LEU A 134 -0.04 -6.77 4.32
N THR A 135 -0.82 -7.19 5.31
CA THR A 135 -1.26 -6.39 6.45
C THR A 135 -0.40 -6.65 7.69
N VAL A 136 -0.41 -5.71 8.64
CA VAL A 136 0.21 -5.87 9.99
C VAL A 136 -0.77 -6.58 10.92
#